data_AF-A0AAP0NAL2-F1
#
_entry.id   AF-A0AAP0NAL2-F1
#
_cell.length_a   1.000
_cell.length_b   1.000
_cell.length_c   1.000
_cell.angle_alpha   90.00
_cell.angle_beta   90.00
_cell.angle_gamma   90.00
#
_symmetry.space_group_name_H-M   'P 1'
#
loop_
_entity.id
_entity.type
_entity.pdbx_description
1 polymer ?
#
loop_
_entity_poly.entity_id
_entity_poly.type
_entity_poly.pdbx_seq_one_letter_code
_entity_poly.pdbx_strand_id
1 'polypeptide(L)'
;MAAILFKLALFLFVVSLIPIPSQSAVSSIDLGSEWLKVAVVNLKPGQSPISVAINEMSKRKSPALVAFQSGNRLIGEEAAGIVRSVSPQSIFPCSGYDRETV
;
A
#
# COMPACT_ATOMS: atom_id res chain seq x y z
N MET A 1 23.15 48.41 -7.57
CA MET A 1 22.18 47.36 -7.96
C MET A 1 22.74 45.94 -7.82
N ALA A 2 23.91 45.61 -8.37
CA ALA A 2 24.48 44.25 -8.31
C ALA A 2 24.65 43.67 -6.88
N ALA A 3 25.13 44.46 -5.92
CA ALA A 3 25.29 44.02 -4.53
C ALA A 3 23.95 43.72 -3.83
N ILE A 4 22.87 44.39 -4.22
CA ILE A 4 21.52 44.16 -3.69
C ILE A 4 20.96 42.85 -4.26
N LEU A 5 21.14 42.64 -5.58
CA LEU A 5 20.74 41.39 -6.25
C LEU A 5 21.49 40.18 -5.70
N PHE A 6 22.79 40.31 -5.43
CA PHE A 6 23.60 39.25 -4.84
C PHE A 6 23.13 38.89 -3.42
N LYS A 7 22.85 39.88 -2.57
CA LYS A 7 22.30 39.66 -1.23
C LYS A 7 20.92 39.01 -1.28
N LEU A 8 20.07 39.41 -2.23
CA LEU A 8 18.75 38.81 -2.42
C LEU A 8 18.85 37.35 -2.88
N ALA A 9 19.74 37.06 -3.84
CA ALA A 9 19.99 35.70 -4.30
C ALA A 9 20.52 34.80 -3.18
N LEU A 10 21.45 35.31 -2.35
CA LEU A 10 21.96 34.58 -1.19
C LEU A 10 20.85 34.34 -0.16
N PHE A 11 20.02 35.34 0.11
CA PHE A 11 18.88 35.20 1.03
C PHE A 11 17.88 34.15 0.54
N LEU A 12 17.50 34.18 -0.73
CA LEU A 12 16.61 33.17 -1.33
C LEU A 12 17.22 31.77 -1.33
N PHE A 13 18.52 31.67 -1.59
CA PHE A 13 19.25 30.41 -1.50
C PHE A 13 19.19 29.83 -0.08
N VAL A 14 19.44 30.67 0.94
CA VAL A 14 19.34 30.24 2.36
C VAL A 14 17.91 29.85 2.73
N VAL A 15 16.89 30.59 2.28
CA VAL A 15 15.47 30.24 2.51
C VAL A 15 15.10 28.91 1.85
N SER A 16 15.65 28.61 0.66
CA SER A 16 15.42 27.35 -0.04
C SER A 16 16.01 26.12 0.69
N LEU A 17 16.90 26.32 1.65
CA LEU A 17 17.47 25.24 2.46
C LEU A 17 16.61 24.86 3.68
N ILE A 18 15.51 25.59 3.93
CA ILE A 18 14.61 25.27 5.04
C ILE A 18 13.93 23.91 4.76
N PRO A 19 14.15 22.88 5.60
CA PRO A 19 13.55 21.58 5.38
C PRO A 19 12.04 21.66 5.61
N ILE A 20 11.26 21.18 4.64
CA ILE A 20 9.80 21.05 4.75
C ILE A 20 9.51 19.66 5.32
N PRO A 21 8.88 19.54 6.51
CA PRO A 21 8.59 18.24 7.10
C PRO A 21 7.60 17.47 6.20
N SER A 22 7.94 16.24 5.84
CA SER A 22 7.03 15.37 5.09
C SER A 22 5.91 14.87 6.02
N GLN A 23 4.67 15.28 5.76
CA GLN A 23 3.48 14.71 6.40
C GLN A 23 3.06 13.42 5.68
N SER A 24 4.01 12.49 5.49
CA SER A 24 3.74 11.23 4.81
C SER A 24 3.00 10.28 5.76
N ALA A 25 1.90 9.70 5.29
CA ALA A 25 1.26 8.60 6.01
C ALA A 25 2.18 7.38 5.93
N VAL A 26 2.51 6.80 7.09
CA VAL A 26 3.28 5.56 7.14
C VAL A 26 2.31 4.40 7.07
N SER A 27 2.55 3.44 6.18
CA SER A 27 1.79 2.18 6.15
C SER A 27 2.69 1.00 6.53
N SER A 28 2.10 0.04 7.23
CA SER A 28 2.69 -1.27 7.48
C SER A 28 1.85 -2.34 6.80
N ILE A 29 2.52 -3.37 6.28
CA ILE A 29 1.90 -4.45 5.53
C ILE A 29 2.26 -5.77 6.22
N ASP A 30 1.24 -6.52 6.61
CA ASP A 30 1.32 -7.88 7.13
C ASP A 30 1.03 -8.86 5.98
N LEU A 31 2.08 -9.55 5.52
CA LEU A 31 2.04 -10.53 4.43
C LEU A 31 1.84 -11.95 4.99
N GLY A 32 0.67 -12.20 5.56
CA GLY A 32 0.32 -13.53 6.06
C GLY A 32 0.03 -14.53 4.95
N SER A 33 0.18 -15.83 5.25
CA SER A 33 -0.06 -16.94 4.31
C SER A 33 -1.51 -17.02 3.80
N GLU A 34 -2.48 -16.60 4.62
CA GLU A 34 -3.91 -16.61 4.28
C GLU A 34 -4.49 -15.21 4.09
N TRP A 35 -3.94 -14.22 4.79
CA TRP A 35 -4.51 -12.88 4.88
C TRP A 35 -3.43 -11.81 4.71
N LEU A 36 -3.70 -10.89 3.81
CA LEU A 36 -3.04 -9.60 3.70
C LEU A 36 -3.75 -8.59 4.61
N LYS A 37 -2.98 -7.86 5.42
CA LYS A 37 -3.49 -6.71 6.17
C LYS A 37 -2.60 -5.51 5.95
N VAL A 38 -3.23 -4.34 5.87
CA VAL A 38 -2.52 -3.06 5.76
C VAL A 38 -2.96 -2.21 6.94
N ALA A 39 -2.00 -1.70 7.71
CA ALA A 39 -2.27 -0.70 8.73
C ALA A 39 -1.65 0.64 8.31
N VAL A 40 -2.33 1.72 8.64
CA VAL A 40 -1.88 3.09 8.43
C VAL A 40 -1.64 3.71 9.79
N VAL A 41 -0.50 4.38 9.93
CA VAL A 41 -0.11 5.16 11.10
C VAL A 41 -0.43 6.62 10.82
N ASN A 42 -1.36 7.15 11.60
CA ASN A 42 -1.78 8.55 11.48
C ASN A 42 -0.90 9.42 12.38
N LEU A 43 -0.11 10.30 11.77
CA LEU A 43 0.78 11.23 12.49
C LEU A 43 0.04 12.47 13.01
N LYS A 44 -1.19 12.70 12.57
CA LYS A 44 -1.98 13.89 12.93
C LYS A 44 -2.60 13.73 14.33
N PRO A 45 -2.42 14.71 15.24
CA PRO A 45 -3.10 14.72 16.53
C PRO A 45 -4.62 14.66 16.38
N GLY A 46 -5.29 13.84 17.20
CA GLY A 46 -6.74 13.69 17.21
C GLY A 46 -7.30 12.57 16.31
N GLN A 47 -6.44 11.84 15.57
CA GLN A 47 -6.82 10.60 14.89
C GLN A 47 -6.31 9.38 15.68
N SER A 48 -6.91 8.20 15.46
CA SER A 48 -6.37 6.95 16.01
C SER A 48 -4.94 6.76 15.49
N PRO A 49 -3.93 6.60 16.36
CA PRO A 49 -2.53 6.50 15.94
C PRO A 49 -2.30 5.36 14.94
N ILE A 50 -3.04 4.26 15.09
CA ILE A 50 -2.97 3.09 14.21
C ILE A 50 -4.40 2.74 13.77
N SER A 51 -4.57 2.51 12.47
CA SER A 51 -5.84 2.06 11.88
C SER A 51 -5.58 0.99 10.83
N VAL A 52 -6.40 -0.07 10.80
CA VAL A 52 -6.33 -1.10 9.75
C VAL A 52 -7.17 -0.64 8.56
N ALA A 53 -6.56 -0.63 7.38
CA ALA A 53 -7.22 -0.26 6.14
C ALA A 53 -8.36 -1.24 5.82
N ILE A 54 -9.39 -0.69 5.17
CA ILE A 54 -10.58 -1.42 4.77
C ILE A 54 -10.48 -1.71 3.28
N ASN A 55 -10.79 -2.94 2.89
CA ASN A 55 -10.83 -3.36 1.49
C ASN A 55 -12.16 -2.99 0.82
N GLU A 56 -12.27 -3.28 -0.47
CA GLU A 56 -13.44 -3.05 -1.32
C GLU A 56 -14.74 -3.70 -0.78
N MET A 57 -14.61 -4.77 0.01
CA MET A 57 -15.72 -5.49 0.63
C MET A 57 -16.01 -5.05 2.08
N SER A 58 -15.48 -3.90 2.51
CA SER A 58 -15.65 -3.38 3.87
C SER A 58 -15.03 -4.27 4.99
N LYS A 59 -14.02 -5.07 4.65
CA LYS A 59 -13.29 -5.93 5.61
C LYS A 59 -11.89 -5.39 5.91
N ARG A 60 -11.37 -5.74 7.09
CA ARG A 60 -10.01 -5.38 7.57
C ARG A 60 -8.92 -6.39 7.20
N LYS A 61 -9.27 -7.42 6.44
CA LYS A 61 -8.37 -8.48 5.96
C LYS A 61 -8.73 -8.79 4.53
N SER A 62 -7.74 -8.81 3.64
CA SER A 62 -7.91 -9.27 2.27
C SER A 62 -7.29 -10.65 2.13
N PRO A 63 -7.89 -11.58 1.36
CA PRO A 63 -7.26 -12.86 1.06
C PRO A 63 -5.86 -12.65 0.47
N ALA A 64 -4.86 -13.39 0.95
CA ALA A 64 -3.52 -13.36 0.39
C ALA A 64 -3.45 -14.22 -0.88
N LEU A 65 -4.17 -13.79 -1.91
CA LEU A 65 -4.41 -14.55 -3.13
C LEU A 65 -4.27 -13.66 -4.36
N VAL A 66 -3.62 -14.20 -5.39
CA VAL A 66 -3.51 -13.60 -6.73
C VAL A 66 -4.07 -14.57 -7.75
N ALA A 67 -4.84 -14.08 -8.71
CA ALA A 67 -5.32 -14.90 -9.83
C ALA A 67 -5.11 -14.17 -11.15
N PHE A 68 -4.87 -14.93 -12.22
CA PHE A 68 -4.76 -14.41 -13.58
C PHE A 68 -5.95 -14.88 -14.39
N GLN A 69 -6.67 -13.94 -15.00
CA GLN A 69 -7.82 -14.23 -15.86
C GLN A 69 -7.87 -13.24 -17.01
N SER A 70 -7.95 -13.74 -18.25
CA SER A 70 -8.10 -12.92 -19.46
C SER A 70 -7.03 -11.80 -19.59
N GLY A 71 -5.79 -12.09 -19.20
CA GLY A 71 -4.68 -11.12 -19.21
C GLY A 71 -4.63 -10.15 -18.04
N ASN A 72 -5.63 -10.16 -17.15
CA ASN A 72 -5.67 -9.33 -15.95
C ASN A 72 -5.15 -10.10 -14.73
N ARG A 73 -4.53 -9.35 -13.80
CA ARG A 73 -4.12 -9.85 -12.49
C ARG A 73 -5.13 -9.37 -11.44
N LEU A 74 -5.88 -10.30 -10.87
CA LEU A 74 -6.83 -10.07 -9.79
C LEU A 74 -6.15 -10.36 -8.44
N ILE A 75 -6.52 -9.65 -7.39
CA ILE A 75 -5.93 -9.75 -6.05
C ILE A 75 -7.04 -9.73 -5.00
N GLY A 76 -6.84 -10.40 -3.86
CA GLY A 76 -7.72 -10.24 -2.70
C GLY A 76 -9.09 -10.89 -2.90
N GLU A 77 -10.17 -10.16 -2.62
CA GLU A 77 -11.54 -10.70 -2.69
C GLU A 77 -11.94 -11.03 -4.14
N GLU A 78 -11.46 -10.24 -5.09
CA GLU A 78 -11.71 -10.47 -6.52
C GLU A 78 -11.07 -11.79 -6.99
N ALA A 79 -9.81 -12.03 -6.61
CA ALA A 79 -9.14 -13.31 -6.87
C ALA A 79 -9.88 -14.46 -6.18
N ALA A 80 -10.33 -14.27 -4.94
CA ALA A 80 -11.06 -15.30 -4.17
C ALA A 80 -12.41 -15.66 -4.80
N GLY A 81 -13.09 -14.68 -5.41
CA GLY A 81 -14.39 -14.87 -6.07
C GLY A 81 -14.33 -15.75 -7.32
N ILE A 82 -13.20 -15.77 -8.02
CA ILE A 82 -13.04 -16.51 -9.28
C ILE A 82 -12.35 -17.87 -9.12
N VAL A 83 -11.91 -18.26 -7.91
CA VAL A 83 -11.13 -19.49 -7.64
C VAL A 83 -11.78 -20.74 -8.24
N ARG A 84 -13.12 -20.81 -8.24
CA ARG A 84 -13.86 -21.96 -8.77
C ARG A 84 -14.09 -21.92 -10.28
N SER A 85 -13.83 -20.78 -10.91
CA SER A 85 -14.19 -20.50 -12.31
C SER A 85 -12.97 -20.42 -13.23
N VAL A 86 -11.76 -20.53 -12.69
CA VAL A 86 -10.50 -20.51 -13.46
C VAL A 86 -9.66 -21.74 -13.19
N SER A 87 -8.69 -22.00 -14.07
CA SER A 87 -7.77 -23.13 -13.92
C SER A 87 -6.96 -23.02 -12.62
N PRO A 88 -6.70 -24.12 -11.91
CA PRO A 88 -5.87 -24.08 -10.69
C PRO A 88 -4.48 -23.47 -10.90
N GLN A 89 -3.90 -23.66 -12.10
CA GLN A 89 -2.58 -23.13 -12.46
C GLN A 89 -2.54 -21.60 -12.63
N SER A 90 -3.70 -20.93 -12.65
CA SER A 90 -3.77 -19.47 -12.75
C SER A 90 -4.08 -18.79 -11.41
N ILE A 91 -4.05 -19.55 -10.29
CA ILE A 91 -4.32 -19.07 -8.94
C ILE A 91 -3.09 -19.32 -8.07
N PHE A 92 -2.67 -18.28 -7.36
CA PHE A 92 -1.45 -18.27 -6.56
C PHE A 92 -1.74 -17.75 -5.14
N PRO A 93 -1.87 -18.63 -4.15
CA PRO A 93 -1.90 -18.22 -2.75
C PRO A 93 -0.51 -17.75 -2.29
N CYS A 94 -0.48 -16.87 -1.29
CA CYS A 94 0.79 -16.37 -0.72
C CYS A 94 1.53 -17.45 0.06
N SER A 95 0.80 -18.41 0.64
CA SER A 95 1.39 -19.68 1.07
C SER A 95 1.79 -20.48 -0.16
N GLY A 96 3.08 -20.56 -0.47
CA GLY A 96 3.63 -21.44 -1.51
C GLY A 96 3.53 -22.94 -1.19
N TYR A 97 2.48 -23.36 -0.47
CA TYR A 97 2.22 -24.76 -0.16
C TYR A 97 1.11 -25.28 -1.06
N ASP A 98 1.50 -26.12 -2.01
CA ASP A 98 0.63 -26.89 -2.88
C ASP A 98 -0.53 -27.46 -2.09
N ARG A 99 -1.75 -26.99 -2.38
CA ARG A 99 -2.92 -27.83 -2.17
C ARG A 99 -2.98 -28.76 -3.37
N GLU A 100 -2.24 -29.86 -3.27
CA GLU A 100 -2.65 -31.09 -3.93
C GLU A 100 -4.15 -31.31 -3.59
N THR A 101 -4.95 -31.41 -4.65
CA THR A 101 -6.13 -32.27 -4.76
C THR A 101 -6.88 -32.59 -3.46
N VAL A 102 -8.02 -31.90 -3.28
CA VAL A 102 -9.24 -32.53 -2.74
C VAL A 102 -10.39 -32.18 -3.67
#